data_AF-A0A1X1WUE7-F1
#
_entry.id   AF-A0A1X1WUE7-F1
#
_cell.length_a   1.000
_cell.length_b   1.000
_cell.length_c   1.000
_cell.angle_alpha   90.00
_cell.angle_beta   90.00
_cell.angle_gamma   90.00
#
_symmetry.space_group_name_H-M   'P 1'
#
loop_
_entity.id
_entity.type
_entity.pdbx_description
1 polymer ?
#
loop_
_entity_poly.entity_id
_entity_poly.type
_entity_poly.pdbx_seq_one_letter_code
_entity_poly.pdbx_strand_id
1 'polypeptide(L)' 'MYEPSLAELDFEPEIPCTCRKFCGPLAHPAQWWVTLSCGCPYPMCQRALRIANLRLKVRSLTCRHCETEQIAIRSVVAI' A
#
# COMPACT_ATOMS: atom_id res chain seq x y z
N MET A 1 20.38 -34.09 -2.98
CA MET A 1 19.27 -33.29 -3.50
C MET A 1 19.59 -31.84 -3.16
N TYR A 2 19.77 -30.97 -4.14
CA TYR A 2 20.07 -29.56 -3.91
C TYR A 2 18.76 -28.85 -3.55
N GLU A 3 18.68 -28.27 -2.36
CA GLU A 3 17.60 -27.31 -2.07
C GLU A 3 18.00 -25.98 -2.73
N PRO A 4 17.18 -25.43 -3.64
CA PRO A 4 17.46 -24.13 -4.23
C PRO A 4 17.51 -23.06 -3.13
N SER A 5 18.52 -22.20 -3.18
CA SER A 5 18.66 -21.07 -2.27
C SER A 5 17.56 -20.03 -2.54
N LEU A 6 17.00 -19.41 -1.51
CA LEU A 6 16.04 -18.31 -1.67
C LEU A 6 16.64 -17.11 -2.47
N ALA A 7 17.98 -16.99 -2.50
CA ALA A 7 18.68 -15.98 -3.27
C ALA A 7 18.77 -16.29 -4.78
N GLU A 8 18.46 -17.53 -5.19
CA GLU A 8 18.43 -17.96 -6.60
C GLU A 8 17.04 -17.79 -7.23
N LEU A 9 16.06 -17.37 -6.43
CA LEU A 9 14.72 -17.07 -6.91
C LEU A 9 14.70 -15.62 -7.39
N ASP A 10 14.67 -15.43 -8.72
CA ASP A 10 14.42 -14.15 -9.38
C ASP A 10 12.97 -13.72 -9.11
N PHE A 11 12.79 -13.11 -7.94
CA PHE A 11 11.54 -12.51 -7.53
C PHE A 11 11.49 -11.09 -8.11
N GLU A 12 10.78 -10.93 -9.23
CA GLU A 12 10.19 -9.64 -9.64
C GLU A 12 8.70 -9.55 -9.25
N PRO A 13 8.29 -9.70 -7.98
CA PRO A 13 6.89 -9.55 -7.63
C PRO A 13 6.58 -8.06 -7.68
N GLU A 14 5.96 -7.63 -8.78
CA GLU A 14 5.28 -6.35 -8.83
C GLU A 14 4.29 -6.28 -7.66
N ILE A 15 4.60 -5.43 -6.67
CA ILE A 15 3.74 -5.27 -5.49
C ILE A 15 2.43 -4.63 -5.94
N PRO A 16 1.28 -5.32 -5.87
CA PRO A 16 0.04 -4.77 -6.41
C PRO A 16 -0.45 -3.61 -5.54
N CYS A 17 -0.93 -2.56 -6.20
CA CYS A 17 -1.55 -1.45 -5.52
C CYS A 17 -2.84 -1.87 -4.78
N THR A 18 -3.00 -1.47 -3.52
CA THR A 18 -4.16 -1.84 -2.66
C THR A 18 -5.45 -1.11 -3.06
N CYS A 19 -5.45 -0.25 -4.08
CA CYS A 19 -6.58 0.60 -4.43
C CYS A 19 -7.69 -0.13 -5.20
N ARG A 20 -8.46 -0.99 -4.52
CA ARG A 20 -9.52 -1.81 -5.11
C ARG A 20 -10.53 -1.11 -6.05
N LYS A 21 -10.85 0.17 -5.81
CA LYS A 21 -11.87 0.92 -6.59
C LYS A 21 -11.44 2.30 -7.10
N PHE A 22 -10.29 2.80 -6.66
CA PHE A 22 -9.90 4.20 -6.91
C PHE A 22 -9.09 4.39 -8.19
N CYS A 23 -8.49 3.31 -8.69
CA CYS A 23 -7.55 3.35 -9.81
C CYS A 23 -8.07 2.64 -11.06
N GLY A 24 -9.25 2.02 -10.98
CA GLY A 24 -9.81 1.18 -12.04
C GLY A 24 -9.85 -0.31 -11.65
N PRO A 25 -10.46 -1.16 -12.49
CA PRO A 25 -10.59 -2.59 -12.22
C PRO A 25 -9.30 -3.38 -12.48
N LEU A 26 -8.34 -2.80 -13.21
CA LEU A 26 -7.09 -3.46 -13.57
C LEU A 26 -6.08 -3.41 -12.43
N ALA A 27 -5.51 -4.58 -12.11
CA ALA A 27 -4.34 -4.68 -11.26
C ALA A 27 -3.17 -3.92 -11.90
N HIS A 28 -2.39 -3.23 -11.07
CA HIS A 28 -1.23 -2.44 -11.49
C HIS A 28 -0.26 -2.32 -10.30
N PRO A 29 1.03 -2.06 -10.55
CA PRO A 29 2.03 -1.98 -9.51
C PRO A 29 1.83 -0.76 -8.61
N ALA A 30 2.22 -0.93 -7.35
CA ALA A 30 2.43 0.15 -6.41
C ALA A 30 3.73 0.88 -6.71
N GLN A 31 3.76 2.16 -6.37
CA GLN A 31 4.93 3.03 -6.49
C GLN A 31 5.40 3.53 -5.12
N TRP A 32 4.54 3.40 -4.11
CA TRP A 32 4.72 3.97 -2.79
C TRP A 32 4.35 2.97 -1.72
N TRP A 33 5.21 2.86 -0.72
CA TRP A 33 4.93 2.23 0.55
C TRP A 33 4.42 3.27 1.54
N VAL A 34 3.12 3.24 1.84
CA VAL A 34 2.49 4.17 2.77
C VAL A 34 2.32 3.49 4.13
N THR A 35 2.88 4.06 5.18
CA THR A 35 2.67 3.58 6.55
C THR A 35 1.68 4.49 7.25
N LEU A 36 0.64 3.91 7.84
CA LEU A 36 -0.34 4.65 8.63
C LEU A 36 0.15 4.90 10.06
N SER A 37 -0.53 5.78 10.79
CA SER A 37 -0.26 6.06 12.21
C SER A 37 -0.35 4.81 13.10
N CYS A 38 -1.21 3.85 12.73
CA CYS A 38 -1.31 2.53 13.38
C CYS A 38 -0.19 1.55 13.00
N GLY A 39 0.74 1.93 12.12
CA GLY A 39 1.84 1.07 11.67
C GLY A 39 1.52 0.16 10.48
N CYS A 40 0.25 0.02 10.09
CA CYS A 40 -0.10 -0.81 8.94
C CYS A 40 0.47 -0.25 7.61
N PRO A 41 1.11 -1.09 6.79
CA PRO A 41 1.59 -0.71 5.47
C PRO A 41 0.47 -0.81 4.41
N TYR A 42 0.51 0.09 3.43
CA TYR A 42 -0.36 0.13 2.28
C TYR A 42 0.45 0.42 1.01
N PRO A 43 0.67 -0.57 0.13
CA PRO A 43 1.25 -0.32 -1.19
C PRO A 43 0.24 0.44 -2.07
N MET A 44 0.66 1.59 -2.59
CA MET A 44 -0.19 2.51 -3.36
C MET A 44 0.51 3.00 -4.62
N CYS A 45 -0.25 3.19 -5.71
CA CYS A 45 0.16 3.97 -6.86
C CYS A 45 -0.02 5.47 -6.58
N GLN A 46 0.54 6.34 -7.43
CA GLN A 46 0.42 7.78 -7.28
C GLN A 46 -1.03 8.28 -7.15
N ARG A 47 -1.96 7.71 -7.92
CA ARG A 47 -3.39 8.08 -7.89
C ARG A 47 -4.05 7.69 -6.57
N ALA A 48 -3.80 6.47 -6.09
CA ALA A 48 -4.31 5.98 -4.82
C ALA A 48 -3.82 6.85 -3.65
N LEU A 49 -2.53 7.19 -3.64
CA LEU A 49 -1.93 8.06 -2.62
C LEU A 49 -2.58 9.45 -2.59
N ARG A 50 -2.83 10.07 -3.75
CA ARG A 50 -3.52 11.37 -3.83
C ARG A 50 -4.94 11.30 -3.23
N ILE A 51 -5.70 10.25 -3.56
CA ILE A 51 -7.06 10.06 -3.07
C ILE A 51 -7.06 9.77 -1.55
N ALA A 52 -6.14 8.97 -1.05
CA ALA A 52 -5.98 8.70 0.37
C ALA A 52 -5.73 9.99 1.15
N ASN A 53 -4.77 10.81 0.69
CA ASN A 53 -4.48 12.13 1.28
C ASN A 53 -5.72 13.04 1.30
N LEU A 54 -6.44 13.13 0.18
CA LEU A 54 -7.67 13.94 0.11
C LEU A 54 -8.70 13.46 1.14
N ARG A 55 -8.97 12.16 1.20
CA ARG A 55 -9.98 11.61 2.10
C ARG A 55 -9.63 11.81 3.58
N LEU A 56 -8.36 11.66 3.94
CA LEU A 56 -7.87 11.88 5.31
C LEU A 56 -7.99 13.34 5.75
N LYS A 57 -7.91 14.30 4.80
CA LYS A 57 -8.17 15.72 5.09
C LYS A 57 -9.65 16.03 5.30
N VAL A 58 -10.54 15.26 4.66
CA VAL A 58 -11.99 15.51 4.69
C VAL A 58 -12.67 14.80 5.86
N ARG A 59 -12.18 13.62 6.27
CA ARG A 59 -12.76 12.83 7.35
C ARG A 59 -11.75 11.90 8.01
N SER A 60 -12.03 11.56 9.25
CA SER A 60 -11.41 10.43 9.92
C SER A 60 -11.73 9.14 9.16
N LEU A 61 -10.72 8.29 8.99
CA LEU A 61 -10.86 6.96 8.40
C LEU A 61 -10.49 5.90 9.43
N THR A 62 -10.94 4.68 9.18
CA THR A 62 -10.58 3.49 9.94
C THR A 62 -9.62 2.64 9.11
N CYS A 63 -8.56 2.12 9.74
CA CYS A 63 -7.65 1.17 9.13
C CYS A 63 -8.42 -0.08 8.69
N ARG A 64 -8.19 -0.56 7.46
CA ARG A 64 -8.85 -1.78 6.97
C ARG A 64 -8.14 -3.07 7.41
N HIS A 65 -6.95 -2.95 8.00
CA HIS A 65 -6.16 -4.11 8.45
C HIS A 65 -6.29 -4.37 9.95
N CYS A 66 -6.26 -3.30 10.76
CA CYS A 66 -6.26 -3.43 12.23
C CYS A 66 -7.39 -2.66 12.92
N GLU A 67 -8.35 -2.12 12.14
CA GLU A 67 -9.55 -1.45 12.64
C GLU A 67 -9.31 -0.21 13.51
N THR A 68 -8.06 0.24 13.65
CA THR A 68 -7.74 1.49 14.34
C THR A 68 -8.46 2.65 13.67
N GLU A 69 -9.19 3.42 14.45
CA GLU A 69 -9.89 4.63 13.99
C GLU A 69 -8.94 5.83 13.91
N GLN A 70 -9.41 6.90 13.27
CA GLN A 70 -8.69 8.17 13.17
C GLN A 70 -7.26 8.03 12.64
N ILE A 71 -7.07 7.14 11.65
CA ILE A 71 -5.76 6.94 11.04
C ILE A 71 -5.28 8.20 10.33
N ALA A 72 -3.97 8.40 10.32
CA ALA A 72 -3.27 9.37 9.49
C ALA A 72 -2.17 8.67 8.68
N ILE A 73 -1.65 9.33 7.64
CA ILE A 73 -0.43 8.89 6.97
C ILE A 73 0.76 9.31 7.85
N ARG A 74 1.59 8.34 8.24
CA ARG A 74 2.81 8.56 9.02
C ARG A 74 4.02 8.75 8.12
N SER A 75 4.17 7.90 7.10
CA SER A 75 5.29 7.99 6.17
C SER A 75 4.89 7.49 4.78
N VAL A 76 5.62 7.97 3.78
CA VAL A 76 5.51 7.58 2.38
C VAL A 76 6.91 7.38 1.85
N VAL A 77 7.20 6.20 1.33
CA VAL A 77 8.51 5.83 0.77
C VAL A 77 8.30 5.30 -0.64
N ALA A 78 9.17 5.65 -1.59
CA ALA A 78 9.14 5.05 -2.93
C ALA A 78 9.53 3.57 -2.84
N ILE A 79 8.86 2.72 -3.61
CA ILE A 79 9.21 1.30 -3.76
C ILE A 79 10.35 1.18 -4.77
#